data_AF-A0A534RAU6-F1
#
_entry.id   AF-A0A534RAU6-F1
#
_cell.length_a   1.000
_cell.length_b   1.000
_cell.length_c   1.000
_cell.angle_alpha   90.00
_cell.angle_beta   90.00
_cell.angle_gamma   90.00
#
_symmetry.space_group_name_H-M   'P 1'
#
loop_
_entity.id
_entity.type
_entity.pdbx_description
1 polymer ?
#
loop_
_entity_poly.entity_id
_entity_poly.type
_entity_poly.pdbx_seq_one_letter_code
_entity_poly.pdbx_strand_id
1 'polypeptide(L)'
;DVALYEQRGCLSPRAVYVETGGRLAPRDFAERLAAALDTLAERLPPAPASVEERAAARLLRTGAEWAPGTAVMAGPGGTVVYDDDVAFRPTTAARSLRVHPIRSLDTLPALLPSAQIECVGLAGRDPQALVPALRERGVSRLCPPGRMQRPPLTWPRGQQAPLGALLGHPGTPRCEVET
;
A
#
# COMPACT_ATOMS: atom_id res chain seq x y z
N ASP A 1 -4.15 6.29 5.28
CA ASP A 1 -2.71 6.25 4.97
C ASP A 1 -2.31 6.96 3.69
N VAL A 2 -2.89 6.65 2.53
CA VAL A 2 -2.44 7.23 1.25
C VAL A 2 -2.45 8.77 1.20
N ALA A 3 -3.42 9.42 1.83
CA ALA A 3 -3.52 10.88 1.85
C ALA A 3 -2.50 11.55 2.79
N LEU A 4 -2.03 10.83 3.81
CA LEU A 4 -1.06 11.39 4.75
C LEU A 4 0.28 11.59 4.03
N TYR A 5 0.86 12.78 4.21
CA TYR A 5 2.09 13.20 3.53
C TYR A 5 2.02 13.08 2.00
N GLU A 6 0.81 13.13 1.42
CA GLU A 6 0.56 12.97 -0.02
C GLU A 6 1.23 11.73 -0.63
N GLN A 7 1.25 10.62 0.11
CA GLN A 7 1.86 9.36 -0.32
C GLN A 7 3.40 9.39 -0.46
N ARG A 8 4.06 10.48 -0.05
CA ARG A 8 5.52 10.64 -0.17
C ARG A 8 6.31 9.87 0.89
N GLY A 9 5.66 9.46 1.97
CA GLY A 9 6.29 8.69 3.04
C GLY A 9 6.70 7.28 2.59
N CYS A 10 7.77 6.74 3.17
CA CYS A 10 8.24 5.37 2.89
C CYS A 10 7.22 4.29 3.30
N LEU A 11 6.36 4.57 4.28
CA LEU A 11 5.29 3.68 4.74
C LEU A 11 3.97 3.88 3.99
N SER A 12 3.94 4.79 3.01
CA SER A 12 2.71 5.06 2.26
C SER A 12 2.35 3.85 1.41
N PRO A 13 1.06 3.46 1.35
CA PRO A 13 0.63 2.36 0.51
C PRO A 13 0.97 2.67 -0.96
N ARG A 14 1.53 1.67 -1.64
CA ARG A 14 1.93 1.73 -3.06
C ARG A 14 1.07 0.82 -3.94
N ALA A 15 0.40 -0.16 -3.35
CA ALA A 15 -0.53 -1.06 -4.00
C ALA A 15 -1.51 -1.58 -2.93
N VAL A 16 -2.69 -2.02 -3.37
CA VAL A 16 -3.70 -2.63 -2.52
C VAL A 16 -4.12 -3.97 -3.13
N TYR A 17 -4.22 -5.01 -2.32
CA TYR A 17 -4.68 -6.33 -2.73
C TYR A 17 -5.94 -6.68 -1.96
N VAL A 18 -6.95 -7.21 -2.67
CA VAL A 18 -8.26 -7.52 -2.08
C VAL A 18 -8.68 -8.93 -2.51
N GLU A 19 -9.09 -9.75 -1.56
CA GLU A 19 -9.59 -11.09 -1.84
C GLU A 19 -10.93 -11.07 -2.58
N THR A 20 -11.04 -11.89 -3.63
CA THR A 20 -12.25 -12.02 -4.47
C THR A 20 -13.42 -12.72 -3.78
N GLY A 21 -13.16 -13.51 -2.73
CA GLY A 21 -14.18 -14.24 -1.96
C GLY A 21 -14.75 -13.47 -0.75
N GLY A 22 -14.37 -12.20 -0.58
CA GLY A 22 -14.84 -11.37 0.52
C GLY A 22 -16.27 -10.86 0.35
N ARG A 23 -16.78 -10.18 1.38
CA ARG A 23 -18.12 -9.55 1.37
C ARG A 23 -18.26 -8.45 0.30
N LEU A 24 -17.15 -7.87 -0.13
CA LEU A 24 -17.11 -6.79 -1.11
C LEU A 24 -16.18 -7.22 -2.24
N ALA A 25 -16.66 -7.12 -3.48
CA ALA A 25 -15.82 -7.44 -4.64
C ALA A 25 -14.65 -6.45 -4.72
N PRO A 26 -13.46 -6.86 -5.20
CA PRO A 26 -12.30 -5.98 -5.33
C PRO A 26 -12.55 -4.70 -6.15
N ARG A 27 -13.39 -4.77 -7.19
CA ARG A 27 -13.80 -3.60 -7.95
C ARG A 27 -14.66 -2.63 -7.11
N ASP A 28 -15.66 -3.13 -6.42
CA ASP A 28 -16.49 -2.31 -5.51
C ASP A 28 -15.66 -1.71 -4.37
N PHE A 29 -14.64 -2.42 -3.89
CA PHE A 29 -13.67 -1.88 -2.93
C PHE A 29 -12.91 -0.69 -3.52
N ALA A 30 -12.44 -0.80 -4.76
CA ALA A 30 -11.78 0.31 -5.45
C ALA A 30 -12.70 1.53 -5.60
N GLU A 31 -13.99 1.32 -5.91
CA GLU A 31 -14.98 2.40 -6.05
C GLU A 31 -15.20 3.11 -4.72
N ARG A 32 -15.39 2.34 -3.64
CA ARG A 32 -15.54 2.88 -2.29
C ARG A 32 -14.28 3.59 -1.80
N LEU A 33 -13.11 3.09 -2.15
CA LEU A 33 -11.84 3.74 -1.82
C LEU A 33 -11.72 5.10 -2.53
N ALA A 34 -12.09 5.17 -3.81
CA ALA A 34 -12.08 6.43 -4.57
C ALA A 34 -13.07 7.45 -3.95
N ALA A 35 -14.30 7.02 -3.69
CA ALA A 35 -15.31 7.88 -3.05
C ALA A 35 -14.86 8.37 -1.66
N ALA A 36 -14.23 7.49 -0.86
CA ALA A 36 -13.70 7.87 0.44
C ALA A 36 -12.54 8.89 0.33
N LEU A 37 -11.72 8.81 -0.71
CA LEU A 37 -10.68 9.81 -0.98
C LEU A 37 -11.29 11.16 -1.35
N ASP A 38 -12.35 11.16 -2.16
CA ASP A 38 -13.05 12.40 -2.55
C ASP A 38 -13.70 13.07 -1.33
N THR A 39 -14.40 12.31 -0.48
CA THR A 39 -14.92 12.84 0.80
C THR A 39 -13.79 13.35 1.70
N LEU A 40 -12.66 12.65 1.75
CA LEU A 40 -11.51 13.10 2.54
C LEU A 40 -10.92 14.41 2.01
N ALA A 41 -10.98 14.65 0.69
CA ALA A 41 -10.44 15.85 0.05
C ALA A 41 -11.12 17.14 0.55
N GLU A 42 -12.39 17.08 0.96
CA GLU A 42 -13.10 18.22 1.53
C GLU A 42 -12.49 18.70 2.85
N ARG A 43 -11.97 17.76 3.66
CA ARG A 43 -11.39 18.02 4.99
C ARG A 43 -9.87 18.10 4.97
N LEU A 44 -9.25 17.39 4.04
CA LEU A 44 -7.81 17.34 3.83
C LEU A 44 -7.53 17.50 2.33
N PRO A 45 -7.61 18.75 1.80
CA PRO A 45 -7.34 19.03 0.40
C PRO A 45 -5.97 18.48 -0.03
N PRO A 46 -5.82 17.92 -1.24
CA PRO A 46 -4.52 17.52 -1.76
C PRO A 46 -3.55 18.71 -1.76
N ALA A 47 -2.36 18.51 -1.19
CA ALA A 47 -1.32 19.51 -1.31
C ALA A 47 -0.85 19.63 -2.79
N PRO A 48 -0.19 20.74 -3.16
CA PRO A 48 0.40 20.87 -4.49
C PRO A 48 1.28 19.68 -4.85
N ALA A 49 1.10 19.18 -6.08
CA ALA A 49 1.91 18.13 -6.66
C ALA A 49 2.95 18.74 -7.61
N SER A 50 4.14 18.14 -7.70
CA SER A 50 5.17 18.53 -8.67
C SER A 50 4.72 18.24 -10.11
N VAL A 51 5.48 18.73 -11.11
CA VAL A 51 5.20 18.41 -12.52
C VAL A 51 5.28 16.90 -12.75
N GLU A 52 6.30 16.26 -12.18
CA GLU A 52 6.58 14.84 -12.28
C GLU A 52 5.47 14.02 -11.62
N GLU A 53 4.99 14.43 -10.45
CA GLU A 53 3.88 13.75 -9.76
C GLU A 53 2.58 13.85 -10.55
N ARG A 54 2.27 15.03 -11.13
CA ARG A 54 1.10 15.20 -12.00
C ARG A 54 1.24 14.37 -13.28
N ALA A 55 2.43 14.31 -13.86
CA ALA A 55 2.71 13.51 -15.04
C ALA A 55 2.56 12.01 -14.74
N ALA A 56 3.12 11.53 -13.63
CA ALA A 56 2.99 10.14 -13.19
C ALA A 56 1.52 9.74 -12.96
N ALA A 57 0.73 10.59 -12.29
CA ALA A 57 -0.69 10.36 -12.09
C ALA A 57 -1.48 10.35 -13.42
N ARG A 58 -1.11 11.21 -14.37
CA ARG A 58 -1.73 11.22 -15.71
C ARG A 58 -1.39 9.97 -16.51
N LEU A 59 -0.12 9.57 -16.52
CA LEU A 59 0.34 8.34 -17.19
C LEU A 59 -0.34 7.10 -16.60
N LEU A 60 -0.51 7.07 -15.28
CA LEU A 60 -1.26 6.01 -14.61
C LEU A 60 -2.69 5.91 -15.14
N ARG A 61 -3.42 7.03 -15.20
CA ARG A 61 -4.81 7.06 -15.69
C ARG A 61 -4.91 6.68 -17.15
N THR A 62 -4.17 7.37 -18.01
CA THR A 62 -4.22 7.11 -19.45
C THR A 62 -3.81 5.66 -19.73
N GLY A 63 -2.71 5.17 -19.15
CA GLY A 63 -2.30 3.77 -19.35
C GLY A 63 -3.37 2.77 -18.91
N ALA A 64 -4.08 3.03 -17.81
CA ALA A 64 -5.17 2.18 -17.36
C ALA A 64 -6.40 2.27 -18.26
N GLU A 65 -6.84 3.46 -18.70
CA GLU A 65 -8.00 3.62 -19.59
C GLU A 65 -7.95 2.75 -20.86
N TRP A 66 -6.75 2.46 -21.37
CA TRP A 66 -6.55 1.62 -22.56
C TRP A 66 -6.22 0.15 -22.25
N ALA A 67 -5.98 -0.19 -20.99
CA ALA A 67 -5.63 -1.55 -20.58
C ALA A 67 -6.89 -2.39 -20.32
N PRO A 68 -7.02 -3.58 -20.94
CA PRO A 68 -8.13 -4.48 -20.66
C PRO A 68 -8.13 -4.89 -19.18
N GLY A 69 -9.30 -5.19 -18.64
CA GLY A 69 -9.42 -5.66 -17.25
C GLY A 69 -9.29 -4.58 -16.18
N THR A 70 -8.98 -3.33 -16.56
CA THR A 70 -8.84 -2.23 -15.61
C THR A 70 -10.10 -1.35 -15.52
N ALA A 71 -10.17 -0.53 -14.47
CA ALA A 71 -11.12 0.57 -14.36
C ALA A 71 -10.48 1.74 -13.59
N VAL A 72 -10.69 2.96 -14.08
CA VAL A 72 -10.14 4.17 -13.47
C VAL A 72 -11.24 4.93 -12.74
N MET A 73 -11.04 5.17 -11.44
CA MET A 73 -11.84 6.09 -10.63
C MET A 73 -10.96 7.27 -10.24
N ALA A 74 -11.18 8.43 -10.86
CA ALA A 74 -10.43 9.64 -10.58
C ALA A 74 -11.37 10.75 -10.10
N GLY A 75 -10.96 11.46 -9.05
CA GLY A 75 -11.74 12.51 -8.43
C GLY A 75 -10.85 13.54 -7.73
N PRO A 76 -11.43 14.54 -7.04
CA PRO A 76 -10.67 15.56 -6.32
C PRO A 76 -9.75 14.98 -5.24
N GLY A 77 -10.02 13.78 -4.72
CA GLY A 77 -9.22 13.14 -3.67
C GLY A 77 -8.02 12.32 -4.15
N GLY A 78 -7.93 12.02 -5.44
CA GLY A 78 -6.85 11.21 -6.00
C GLY A 78 -7.30 10.33 -7.17
N THR A 79 -6.58 9.23 -7.38
CA THR A 79 -6.89 8.26 -8.45
C THR A 79 -6.79 6.85 -7.91
N VAL A 80 -7.85 6.07 -8.06
CA VAL A 80 -7.83 4.62 -7.80
C VAL A 80 -8.00 3.90 -9.13
N VAL A 81 -7.14 2.93 -9.38
CA VAL A 81 -7.23 2.05 -10.54
C VAL A 81 -7.50 0.64 -10.05
N TYR A 82 -8.63 0.06 -10.45
CA TYR A 82 -8.78 -1.39 -10.40
C TYR A 82 -8.00 -2.02 -11.56
N ASP A 83 -7.26 -3.09 -11.30
CA ASP A 83 -6.45 -3.81 -12.30
C ASP A 83 -6.54 -5.31 -12.01
N ASP A 84 -7.00 -6.12 -12.97
CA ASP A 84 -7.16 -7.56 -12.80
C ASP A 84 -5.85 -8.35 -12.82
N ASP A 85 -4.78 -7.74 -13.32
CA ASP A 85 -3.43 -8.26 -13.22
C ASP A 85 -2.91 -8.12 -11.79
N VAL A 86 -2.49 -9.23 -11.20
CA VAL A 86 -2.04 -9.31 -9.81
C VAL A 86 -0.58 -8.90 -9.60
N ALA A 87 0.14 -8.57 -10.66
CA ALA A 87 1.54 -8.16 -10.57
C ALA A 87 1.69 -6.89 -9.73
N PHE A 88 2.68 -6.87 -8.84
CA PHE A 88 2.98 -5.69 -8.04
C PHE A 88 3.42 -4.51 -8.92
N ARG A 89 2.53 -3.54 -9.08
CA ARG A 89 2.75 -2.30 -9.84
C ARG A 89 2.57 -1.08 -8.92
N PRO A 90 3.65 -0.62 -8.26
CA PRO A 90 3.54 0.42 -7.26
C PRO A 90 3.17 1.78 -7.86
N THR A 91 2.32 2.52 -7.17
CA THR A 91 1.99 3.92 -7.45
C THR A 91 2.63 4.84 -6.41
N THR A 92 3.04 6.05 -6.80
CA THR A 92 3.93 6.86 -5.94
C THR A 92 3.56 8.35 -5.87
N ALA A 93 2.47 8.78 -6.48
CA ALA A 93 2.18 10.20 -6.67
C ALA A 93 0.68 10.54 -6.56
N ALA A 94 0.41 11.78 -6.14
CA ALA A 94 -0.91 12.42 -6.18
C ALA A 94 -2.06 11.57 -5.62
N ARG A 95 -1.82 10.91 -4.47
CA ARG A 95 -2.78 10.02 -3.80
C ARG A 95 -3.34 8.95 -4.75
N SER A 96 -2.45 8.32 -5.52
CA SER A 96 -2.84 7.31 -6.50
C SER A 96 -2.66 5.90 -5.96
N LEU A 97 -3.61 5.00 -6.18
CA LEU A 97 -3.50 3.59 -5.80
C LEU A 97 -3.97 2.67 -6.91
N ARG A 98 -3.36 1.49 -6.96
CA ARG A 98 -3.84 0.36 -7.74
C ARG A 98 -4.40 -0.71 -6.82
N VAL A 99 -5.58 -1.23 -7.14
CA VAL A 99 -6.29 -2.28 -6.41
C VAL A 99 -6.30 -3.53 -7.28
N HIS A 100 -5.72 -4.60 -6.74
CA HIS A 100 -5.54 -5.88 -7.42
C HIS A 100 -6.41 -6.97 -6.76
N PRO A 101 -7.18 -7.75 -7.54
CA PRO A 101 -7.91 -8.89 -7.00
C PRO A 101 -6.95 -10.06 -6.74
N ILE A 102 -7.06 -10.69 -5.58
CA ILE A 102 -6.33 -11.95 -5.29
C ILE A 102 -7.31 -13.03 -4.84
N ARG A 103 -6.90 -14.29 -4.95
CA ARG A 103 -7.74 -15.42 -4.49
C ARG A 103 -7.60 -15.66 -2.99
N SER A 104 -6.38 -15.53 -2.48
CA SER A 104 -6.06 -15.66 -1.06
C SER A 104 -4.93 -14.69 -0.71
N LEU A 105 -5.01 -14.06 0.46
CA LEU A 105 -3.92 -13.28 1.06
C LEU A 105 -2.64 -14.10 1.28
N ASP A 106 -2.74 -15.44 1.31
CA ASP A 106 -1.57 -16.32 1.39
C ASP A 106 -0.66 -16.22 0.15
N THR A 107 -1.17 -15.74 -0.99
CA THR A 107 -0.35 -15.52 -2.20
C THR A 107 0.38 -14.18 -2.18
N LEU A 108 0.02 -13.26 -1.27
CA LEU A 108 0.58 -11.92 -1.21
C LEU A 108 2.12 -11.91 -1.13
N PRO A 109 2.80 -12.71 -0.27
CA PRO A 109 4.26 -12.68 -0.16
C PRO A 109 4.97 -12.97 -1.49
N ALA A 110 4.42 -13.86 -2.32
CA ALA A 110 5.00 -14.22 -3.61
C ALA A 110 4.86 -13.11 -4.67
N LEU A 111 3.87 -12.22 -4.52
CA LEU A 111 3.64 -11.08 -5.42
C LEU A 111 4.56 -9.89 -5.10
N LEU A 112 5.08 -9.80 -3.87
CA LEU A 112 5.84 -8.64 -3.43
C LEU A 112 7.32 -8.70 -3.87
N PRO A 113 7.92 -7.55 -4.27
CA PRO A 113 9.34 -7.45 -4.56
C PRO A 113 10.20 -7.64 -3.31
N SER A 114 11.47 -7.99 -3.50
CA SER A 114 12.37 -8.34 -2.39
C SER A 114 12.95 -7.09 -1.77
N ALA A 115 12.83 -6.95 -0.45
CA ALA A 115 13.46 -5.88 0.33
C ALA A 115 13.12 -4.44 -0.12
N GLN A 116 11.97 -4.26 -0.78
CA GLN A 116 11.46 -2.93 -1.19
C GLN A 116 10.21 -2.50 -0.42
N ILE A 117 9.59 -3.41 0.34
CA ILE A 117 8.36 -3.17 1.09
C ILE A 117 8.68 -3.21 2.58
N GLU A 118 8.59 -2.07 3.23
CA GLU A 118 8.82 -1.92 4.68
C GLU A 118 7.58 -2.30 5.51
N CYS A 119 6.39 -1.93 5.03
CA CYS A 119 5.15 -2.05 5.80
C CYS A 119 4.01 -2.65 4.97
N VAL A 120 3.25 -3.56 5.59
CA VAL A 120 2.02 -4.11 5.05
C VAL A 120 0.87 -3.75 5.98
N GLY A 121 -0.11 -3.02 5.44
CA GLY A 121 -1.40 -2.82 6.09
C GLY A 121 -2.30 -4.03 5.84
N LEU A 122 -2.74 -4.72 6.89
CA LEU A 122 -3.59 -5.92 6.79
C LEU A 122 -4.91 -5.74 7.52
N ALA A 123 -6.02 -6.09 6.87
CA ALA A 123 -7.34 -6.12 7.47
C ALA A 123 -8.06 -7.44 7.13
N GLY A 124 -8.99 -7.86 7.99
CA GLY A 124 -9.89 -8.98 7.72
C GLY A 124 -9.37 -10.37 8.08
N ARG A 125 -8.14 -10.51 8.60
CA ARG A 125 -7.61 -11.77 9.13
C ARG A 125 -6.47 -11.54 10.13
N ASP A 126 -6.14 -12.58 10.88
CA ASP A 126 -4.98 -12.58 11.77
C ASP A 126 -3.67 -12.46 10.96
N PRO A 127 -2.81 -11.45 11.25
CA PRO A 127 -1.52 -11.29 10.57
C PRO A 127 -0.53 -12.42 10.86
N GLN A 128 -0.61 -13.12 12.00
CA GLN A 128 0.45 -14.03 12.47
C GLN A 128 0.84 -15.10 11.44
N ALA A 129 -0.14 -15.64 10.71
CA ALA A 129 0.09 -16.66 9.68
C ALA A 129 0.95 -16.17 8.51
N LEU A 130 0.93 -14.86 8.19
CA LEU A 130 1.65 -14.29 7.05
C LEU A 130 3.04 -13.74 7.43
N VAL A 131 3.27 -13.49 8.73
CA VAL A 131 4.49 -12.84 9.22
C VAL A 131 5.79 -13.53 8.78
N PRO A 132 5.94 -14.87 8.83
CA PRO A 132 7.17 -15.52 8.38
C PRO A 132 7.46 -15.24 6.90
N ALA A 133 6.49 -15.48 6.02
CA ALA A 133 6.64 -15.30 4.58
C ALA A 133 6.85 -13.83 4.20
N LEU A 134 6.13 -12.89 4.82
CA LEU A 134 6.32 -11.46 4.57
C LEU A 134 7.67 -10.95 5.08
N ARG A 135 8.17 -11.49 6.20
CA ARG A 135 9.51 -11.17 6.69
C ARG A 135 10.60 -11.65 5.72
N GLU A 136 10.44 -12.81 5.09
CA GLU A 136 11.34 -13.23 4.00
C GLU A 136 11.29 -12.28 2.78
N ARG A 137 10.24 -11.46 2.67
CA ARG A 137 10.15 -10.37 1.69
C ARG A 137 10.83 -9.07 2.08
N GLY A 138 11.39 -8.99 3.29
CA GLY A 138 11.97 -7.76 3.82
C GLY A 138 10.96 -6.87 4.56
N VAL A 139 9.71 -7.32 4.73
CA VAL A 139 8.70 -6.56 5.49
C VAL A 139 9.11 -6.48 6.95
N SER A 140 9.11 -5.27 7.49
CA SER A 140 9.53 -4.97 8.85
C SER A 140 8.38 -4.52 9.76
N ARG A 141 7.20 -4.22 9.19
CA ARG A 141 5.98 -3.84 9.90
C ARG A 141 4.73 -4.45 9.29
N LEU A 142 3.89 -5.04 10.13
CA LEU A 142 2.49 -5.35 9.83
C LEU A 142 1.61 -4.56 10.80
N CYS A 143 0.57 -3.91 10.29
CA CYS A 143 -0.39 -3.18 11.13
C CYS A 143 -1.77 -3.07 10.45
N PRO A 144 -2.82 -2.65 11.17
CA PRO A 144 -4.09 -2.33 10.52
C PRO A 144 -3.97 -1.11 9.59
N PRO A 145 -4.74 -1.05 8.48
CA PRO A 145 -4.93 0.18 7.75
C PRO A 145 -5.34 1.34 8.67
N GLY A 146 -4.80 2.52 8.44
CA GLY A 146 -4.88 3.70 9.31
C GLY A 146 -3.72 3.84 10.29
N ARG A 147 -2.91 2.79 10.48
CA ARG A 147 -1.76 2.78 11.41
C ARG A 147 -0.41 2.77 10.69
N MET A 148 -0.38 2.68 9.37
CA MET A 148 0.88 2.54 8.60
C MET A 148 1.83 3.71 8.87
N GLN A 149 1.30 4.94 8.98
CA GLN A 149 2.09 6.16 9.20
C GLN A 149 2.45 6.43 10.67
N ARG A 150 2.21 5.49 11.59
CA ARG A 150 2.41 5.69 13.03
C ARG A 150 3.29 4.59 13.66
N PRO A 151 4.51 4.34 13.13
CA PRO A 151 5.39 3.34 13.71
C PRO A 151 5.86 3.74 15.12
N PRO A 152 6.02 2.77 16.05
CA PRO A 152 6.68 3.03 17.32
C PRO A 152 8.15 3.34 17.09
N LEU A 153 8.78 4.03 18.05
CA LEU A 153 10.23 4.33 17.99
C LEU A 153 11.11 3.07 17.92
N THR A 154 10.58 1.93 18.39
CA THR A 154 11.26 0.64 18.40
C THR A 154 11.07 -0.16 17.10
N TRP A 155 10.33 0.38 16.11
CA TRP A 155 10.06 -0.31 14.85
C TRP A 155 11.37 -0.67 14.12
N PRO A 156 11.56 -1.95 13.73
CA PRO A 156 12.82 -2.41 13.15
C PRO A 156 12.95 -2.07 11.66
N ARG A 157 13.16 -0.80 11.30
CA ARG A 157 13.35 -0.36 9.89
C ARG A 157 14.37 -1.23 9.17
N GLY A 158 14.06 -1.68 7.94
CA GLY A 158 14.94 -2.58 7.19
C GLY A 158 15.19 -3.91 7.92
N GLN A 159 14.25 -4.32 8.77
CA GLN A 159 14.31 -5.49 9.66
C GLN A 159 15.37 -5.44 10.76
N GLN A 160 15.98 -4.26 10.98
CA GLN A 160 17.02 -4.06 11.99
C GLN A 160 16.47 -3.31 13.20
N ALA A 161 16.69 -3.84 14.41
CA ALA A 161 16.35 -3.13 15.63
C ALA A 161 17.13 -1.81 15.68
N PRO A 162 16.51 -0.66 16.06
CA PRO A 162 17.15 0.65 15.97
C PRO A 162 18.53 0.73 16.65
N LEU A 163 18.67 0.12 17.84
CA LEU A 163 19.94 0.10 18.57
C LEU A 163 20.99 -0.81 17.89
N GLY A 164 20.58 -1.95 17.34
CA GLY A 164 21.49 -2.86 16.62
C GLY A 164 22.05 -2.22 15.35
N ALA A 165 21.20 -1.51 14.61
CA ALA A 165 21.61 -0.74 13.43
C ALA A 165 22.63 0.35 13.78
N LEU A 166 22.40 1.09 14.88
CA LEU A 166 23.32 2.15 15.34
C LEU A 166 24.70 1.59 15.73
N LEU A 167 24.72 0.42 16.37
CA LEU A 167 25.95 -0.22 16.82
C LEU A 167 26.66 -1.01 15.73
N GLY A 168 26.13 -1.07 14.50
CA GLY A 168 26.71 -1.87 13.41
C GLY A 168 26.63 -3.38 13.65
N HIS A 169 25.74 -3.83 14.53
CA HIS A 169 25.53 -5.25 14.85
C HIS A 169 24.20 -5.69 14.24
N PRO A 170 24.19 -6.20 12.99
CA PRO A 170 22.96 -6.64 12.37
C PRO A 170 22.39 -7.82 13.16
N GLY A 171 21.20 -7.62 13.72
CA GLY A 171 20.49 -8.65 14.47
C GLY A 171 19.73 -9.59 13.55
N THR A 172 19.06 -10.59 14.16
CA THR A 172 18.08 -11.41 13.45
C THR A 172 17.00 -10.50 12.82
N PRO A 173 16.63 -10.70 11.54
CA PRO A 173 15.57 -9.93 10.89
C PRO A 173 14.28 -9.92 11.70
N ARG A 174 13.77 -8.73 11.99
CA ARG A 174 12.57 -8.52 12.80
C ARG A 174 11.42 -7.98 11.96
N CYS A 175 10.22 -8.35 12.36
CA CYS A 175 8.98 -7.78 11.87
C CYS A 175 8.12 -7.40 13.07
N GLU A 176 7.79 -6.13 13.21
CA GLU A 176 6.84 -5.64 14.21
C GLU A 176 5.41 -5.94 13.73
N VAL A 177 4.58 -6.48 14.61
CA VAL A 177 3.17 -6.75 14.35
C VAL A 177 2.33 -5.94 15.33
N GLU A 178 1.63 -4.94 14.82
CA GLU A 178 0.59 -4.21 15.54
C GLU A 178 -0.76 -4.86 15.18
N THR A 179 -1.53 -5.28 16.19
CA THR A 179 -2.87 -5.87 16.03
C THR A 179 -3.94 -4.92 16.54
#